data_AF-A0A3R7VQK6-F1
#
_entry.id   AF-A0A3R7VQK6-F1
#
_cell.length_a   1.000
_cell.length_b   1.000
_cell.length_c   1.000
_cell.angle_alpha   90.00
_cell.angle_beta   90.00
_cell.angle_gamma   90.00
#
_symmetry.space_group_name_H-M   'P 1'
#
loop_
_entity.id
_entity.type
_entity.pdbx_description
1 polymer ?
#
loop_
_entity_poly.entity_id
_entity_poly.type
_entity_poly.pdbx_seq_one_letter_code
_entity_poly.pdbx_strand_id
1 'polypeptide(L)'
;MKHAALLLACCVVSGLAIGQVTGIHAEVIANHDTTGIPGLEGMKTYHLYAQMTQATDELSAVFGDQATPLHVNSTEGFYQSALGADFAWALNGAVLPFFPEVSYDSWFTIGVTDNSMGSLAGAIGLDMALASFNSGGNFVVDDPIGGSVFTLLGDANAVAGADERVLIAQLTTAGEVSGSINVQMFVEGLQSQSMQVLAMPIELPQGCGEAEACNYDPAFGPENTADCLYPDACEDCEGNCIDANGNGTCDCDEFPGCTNPMADNYDGGATSDDGSCIIGGCMYLSAANYNPEATYDDLSCVFAGCTQALALNFDPAAVLEDGSCLFLGCMDPVGLNFDPVANVSGTCDYSAVCMSDLDGDGYVDVFDLLLMFEAYGYDCE
;
A
#
# COMPACT_ATOMS: atom_id res chain seq x y z
N MET A 1 -34.44 -28.80 56.63
CA MET A 1 -34.53 -29.39 55.28
C MET A 1 -36.02 -29.54 54.95
N LYS A 2 -36.66 -28.95 53.94
CA LYS A 2 -36.36 -28.00 52.87
C LYS A 2 -37.69 -27.26 52.62
N HIS A 3 -37.66 -25.95 52.46
CA HIS A 3 -38.80 -25.17 51.97
C HIS A 3 -38.94 -25.43 50.46
N ALA A 4 -40.11 -25.85 49.99
CA ALA A 4 -40.42 -25.95 48.57
C ALA A 4 -41.29 -24.75 48.18
N ALA A 5 -40.65 -23.71 47.65
CA ALA A 5 -41.32 -22.58 47.02
C ALA A 5 -41.68 -22.96 45.58
N LEU A 6 -42.98 -22.93 45.29
CA LEU A 6 -43.56 -23.08 43.97
C LEU A 6 -43.40 -21.74 43.23
N LEU A 7 -42.40 -21.64 42.36
CA LEU A 7 -42.20 -20.49 41.48
C LEU A 7 -42.99 -20.71 40.18
N LEU A 8 -44.15 -20.07 40.11
CA LEU A 8 -44.93 -19.93 38.88
C LEU A 8 -44.24 -18.87 38.02
N ALA A 9 -43.43 -19.31 37.06
CA ALA A 9 -42.83 -18.42 36.06
C ALA A 9 -43.93 -17.95 35.10
N CYS A 10 -44.42 -16.73 35.32
CA CYS A 10 -45.26 -16.01 34.38
C CYS A 10 -44.37 -15.62 33.19
N CYS A 11 -44.42 -16.38 32.08
CA CYS A 11 -43.85 -15.98 30.80
C CYS A 11 -44.65 -14.77 30.28
N VAL A 12 -44.23 -13.58 30.65
CA VAL A 12 -44.55 -12.36 29.92
C VAL A 12 -43.78 -12.46 28.61
N VAL A 13 -44.47 -12.86 27.53
CA VAL A 13 -44.01 -12.59 26.18
C VAL A 13 -44.09 -11.08 26.02
N SER A 14 -43.00 -10.39 26.36
CA SER A 14 -42.77 -9.03 25.92
C SER A 14 -42.64 -9.09 24.41
N GLY A 15 -43.73 -8.76 23.69
CA GLY A 15 -43.64 -8.42 22.28
C GLY A 15 -42.63 -7.28 22.18
N LEU A 16 -41.49 -7.56 21.56
CA LEU A 16 -40.61 -6.51 21.07
C LEU A 16 -41.47 -5.65 20.14
N ALA A 17 -41.69 -4.39 20.50
CA ALA A 17 -42.23 -3.42 19.57
C ALA A 17 -41.17 -3.26 18.48
N ILE A 18 -41.34 -3.96 17.37
CA ILE A 18 -40.53 -3.75 16.17
C ILE A 18 -40.95 -2.38 15.67
N GLY A 19 -40.02 -1.41 15.68
CA GLY A 19 -40.26 -0.09 15.10
C GLY A 19 -40.76 -0.26 13.67
N GLN A 20 -41.89 0.36 13.34
CA GLN A 20 -42.48 0.30 11.99
C GLN A 20 -41.72 1.16 10.98
N VAL A 21 -40.86 2.05 11.47
CA VAL A 21 -39.77 2.69 10.71
C VAL A 21 -38.46 2.14 11.23
N THR A 22 -37.58 1.65 10.35
CA THR A 22 -36.32 1.01 10.74
C THR A 22 -35.12 1.96 10.66
N GLY A 23 -35.20 3.04 9.88
CA GLY A 23 -34.12 4.00 9.72
C GLY A 23 -34.43 5.10 8.72
N ILE A 24 -33.54 6.10 8.66
CA ILE A 24 -33.50 7.11 7.60
C ILE A 24 -32.27 6.83 6.75
N HIS A 25 -32.48 6.39 5.51
CA HIS A 25 -31.38 6.03 4.62
C HIS A 25 -31.20 7.09 3.55
N ALA A 26 -29.95 7.51 3.34
CA ALA A 26 -29.55 8.33 2.22
C ALA A 26 -29.15 7.42 1.04
N GLU A 27 -29.60 7.77 -0.15
CA GLU A 27 -29.19 7.16 -1.41
C GLU A 27 -28.58 8.25 -2.29
N VAL A 28 -27.35 8.03 -2.79
CA VAL A 28 -26.74 8.96 -3.74
C VAL A 28 -27.41 8.78 -5.09
N ILE A 29 -28.00 9.85 -5.63
CA ILE A 29 -28.66 9.84 -6.94
C ILE A 29 -27.82 10.47 -8.05
N ALA A 30 -26.81 11.25 -7.69
CA ALA A 30 -25.83 11.82 -8.63
C ALA A 30 -24.53 12.20 -7.93
N ASN A 31 -23.40 11.85 -8.57
CA ASN A 31 -22.09 12.45 -8.30
C ASN A 31 -21.81 13.53 -9.36
N HIS A 32 -21.69 14.79 -8.93
CA HIS A 32 -21.64 15.90 -9.88
C HIS A 32 -20.29 16.12 -10.55
N ASP A 33 -19.23 15.42 -10.12
CA ASP A 33 -17.94 15.40 -10.80
C ASP A 33 -18.01 14.88 -12.25
N THR A 34 -18.99 14.01 -12.53
CA THR A 34 -19.20 13.41 -13.86
C THR A 34 -20.32 14.09 -14.66
N THR A 35 -21.23 14.81 -14.00
CA THR A 35 -22.42 15.41 -14.66
C THR A 35 -22.09 16.61 -15.54
N GLY A 36 -20.99 17.33 -15.26
CA GLY A 36 -20.57 18.52 -16.00
C GLY A 36 -21.51 19.72 -15.86
N ILE A 37 -22.35 19.75 -14.81
CA ILE A 37 -23.26 20.85 -14.52
C ILE A 37 -22.48 21.96 -13.79
N PRO A 38 -22.38 23.18 -14.35
CA PRO A 38 -21.64 24.27 -13.72
C PRO A 38 -22.22 24.66 -12.36
N GLY A 39 -21.37 24.79 -11.35
CA GLY A 39 -21.73 25.18 -9.99
C GLY A 39 -22.08 24.03 -9.06
N LEU A 40 -22.07 22.78 -9.55
CA LEU A 40 -22.25 21.57 -8.76
C LEU A 40 -20.97 20.72 -8.67
N GLU A 41 -19.85 21.18 -9.24
CA GLU A 41 -18.59 20.41 -9.23
C GLU A 41 -18.16 20.07 -7.78
N GLY A 42 -17.78 18.81 -7.53
CA GLY A 42 -17.45 18.31 -6.19
C GLY A 42 -18.64 18.01 -5.27
N MET A 43 -19.88 18.19 -5.72
CA MET A 43 -21.08 17.92 -4.92
C MET A 43 -21.66 16.52 -5.18
N LYS A 44 -22.37 15.98 -4.20
CA LYS A 44 -23.26 14.81 -4.36
C LYS A 44 -24.69 15.21 -4.05
N THR A 45 -25.63 14.63 -4.79
CA THR A 45 -27.06 14.73 -4.47
C THR A 45 -27.56 13.44 -3.83
N TYR A 46 -28.22 13.58 -2.69
CA TYR A 46 -28.77 12.49 -1.90
C TYR A 46 -30.30 12.56 -1.90
N HIS A 47 -30.96 11.42 -2.04
CA HIS A 47 -32.34 11.23 -1.62
C HIS A 47 -32.36 10.65 -0.21
N LEU A 48 -33.09 11.28 0.71
CA LEU A 48 -33.34 10.72 2.04
C LEU A 48 -34.68 10.00 2.04
N TYR A 49 -34.67 8.74 2.46
CA TYR A 49 -35.86 7.91 2.60
C TYR A 49 -36.09 7.51 4.05
N ALA A 50 -37.34 7.55 4.48
CA ALA A 50 -37.76 6.84 5.67
C ALA A 50 -38.09 5.38 5.29
N GLN A 51 -37.36 4.42 5.85
CA GLN A 51 -37.56 3.00 5.60
C GLN A 51 -38.64 2.45 6.53
N MET A 52 -39.70 1.92 5.95
CA MET A 52 -40.85 1.34 6.62
C MET A 52 -40.73 -0.18 6.68
N THR A 53 -41.60 -0.82 7.47
CA THR A 53 -41.65 -2.28 7.59
C THR A 53 -42.74 -2.94 6.75
N GLN A 54 -43.70 -2.17 6.24
CA GLN A 54 -44.80 -2.69 5.43
C GLN A 54 -45.16 -1.73 4.29
N ALA A 55 -45.51 -2.28 3.13
CA ALA A 55 -45.90 -1.52 1.95
C ALA A 55 -47.13 -0.61 2.12
N THR A 56 -47.98 -0.91 3.11
CA THR A 56 -49.20 -0.14 3.42
C THR A 56 -48.98 0.95 4.46
N ASP A 57 -47.80 1.04 5.05
CA ASP A 57 -47.49 2.10 6.01
C ASP A 57 -47.52 3.47 5.34
N GLU A 58 -48.07 4.47 6.03
CA GLU A 58 -48.22 5.84 5.51
C GLU A 58 -47.48 6.85 6.38
N LEU A 59 -46.50 7.56 5.80
CA LEU A 59 -45.76 8.61 6.49
C LEU A 59 -46.64 9.86 6.64
N SER A 60 -46.96 10.24 7.86
CA SER A 60 -47.83 11.38 8.13
C SER A 60 -47.07 12.68 8.32
N ALA A 61 -45.90 12.65 8.97
CA ALA A 61 -45.14 13.86 9.23
C ALA A 61 -43.65 13.61 9.45
N VAL A 62 -42.85 14.61 9.11
CA VAL A 62 -41.48 14.83 9.55
C VAL A 62 -41.51 16.10 10.41
N PHE A 63 -41.00 16.05 11.64
CA PHE A 63 -41.17 17.15 12.59
C PHE A 63 -39.98 17.34 13.52
N GLY A 64 -39.92 18.50 14.16
CA GLY A 64 -38.97 18.79 15.24
C GLY A 64 -39.46 19.90 16.15
N ASP A 65 -38.94 19.91 17.37
CA ASP A 65 -39.16 20.96 18.36
C ASP A 65 -37.97 21.04 19.34
N GLN A 66 -38.05 21.92 20.33
CA GLN A 66 -37.01 22.08 21.35
C GLN A 66 -36.71 20.80 22.16
N ALA A 67 -37.69 19.92 22.38
CA ALA A 67 -37.51 18.70 23.16
C ALA A 67 -36.96 17.56 22.30
N THR A 68 -37.34 17.54 21.03
CA THR A 68 -36.99 16.54 20.01
C THR A 68 -36.57 17.26 18.74
N PRO A 69 -35.33 17.78 18.70
CA PRO A 69 -34.88 18.56 17.55
C PRO A 69 -34.85 17.75 16.26
N LEU A 70 -35.15 18.41 15.15
CA LEU A 70 -34.89 17.93 13.80
C LEU A 70 -33.64 18.63 13.28
N HIS A 71 -32.64 17.86 12.87
CA HIS A 71 -31.39 18.37 12.34
C HIS A 71 -31.06 17.68 11.03
N VAL A 72 -30.77 18.47 10.00
CA VAL A 72 -30.14 18.03 8.75
C VAL A 72 -29.00 19.00 8.47
N ASN A 73 -27.78 18.48 8.56
CA ASN A 73 -26.55 19.25 8.54
C ASN A 73 -25.65 18.80 7.39
N SER A 74 -24.83 19.73 6.91
CA SER A 74 -23.67 19.46 6.06
C SER A 74 -22.45 20.20 6.59
N THR A 75 -21.25 19.68 6.30
CA THR A 75 -19.98 20.34 6.62
C THR A 75 -19.66 21.54 5.72
N GLU A 76 -20.17 21.57 4.47
CA GLU A 76 -19.87 22.59 3.45
C GLU A 76 -21.14 23.31 2.94
N GLY A 77 -22.29 23.11 3.59
CA GLY A 77 -23.57 23.77 3.27
C GLY A 77 -24.38 23.10 2.16
N PHE A 78 -25.66 23.45 2.05
CA PHE A 78 -26.57 22.88 1.03
C PHE A 78 -26.68 23.78 -0.20
N TYR A 79 -26.66 23.17 -1.38
CA TYR A 79 -26.85 23.85 -2.64
C TYR A 79 -28.32 24.24 -2.82
N GLN A 80 -28.55 25.52 -3.15
CA GLN A 80 -29.87 26.08 -3.43
C GLN A 80 -29.89 26.82 -4.77
N SER A 81 -30.79 26.40 -5.65
CA SER A 81 -30.99 26.97 -6.97
C SER A 81 -31.90 28.20 -6.90
N ALA A 82 -31.58 29.22 -7.70
CA ALA A 82 -32.39 30.43 -7.80
C ALA A 82 -33.80 30.20 -8.38
N LEU A 83 -33.98 29.12 -9.13
CA LEU A 83 -35.28 28.68 -9.68
C LEU A 83 -35.85 27.47 -8.92
N GLY A 84 -35.20 27.12 -7.80
CA GLY A 84 -35.56 26.03 -6.91
C GLY A 84 -36.80 26.30 -6.07
N ALA A 85 -37.05 25.40 -5.13
CA ALA A 85 -38.16 25.52 -4.18
C ALA A 85 -37.84 24.78 -2.88
N ASP A 86 -38.26 25.34 -1.74
CA ASP A 86 -38.10 24.74 -0.41
C ASP A 86 -38.68 23.31 -0.30
N PHE A 87 -39.69 23.01 -1.11
CA PHE A 87 -40.42 21.76 -1.11
C PHE A 87 -40.66 21.22 -2.51
N ALA A 88 -40.53 19.90 -2.68
CA ALA A 88 -40.71 19.23 -3.98
C ALA A 88 -42.06 19.54 -4.64
N TRP A 89 -43.16 19.55 -3.89
CA TRP A 89 -44.49 19.84 -4.45
C TRP A 89 -44.64 21.28 -4.98
N ALA A 90 -43.72 22.18 -4.63
CA ALA A 90 -43.67 23.54 -5.18
C ALA A 90 -42.69 23.66 -6.35
N LEU A 91 -41.84 22.65 -6.59
CA LEU A 91 -40.89 22.61 -7.70
C LEU A 91 -41.62 22.48 -9.03
N ASN A 92 -41.34 23.39 -9.95
CA ASN A 92 -42.00 23.40 -11.26
C ASN A 92 -41.32 22.41 -12.22
N GLY A 93 -41.86 21.20 -12.33
CA GLY A 93 -41.30 20.16 -13.21
C GLY A 93 -41.12 20.59 -14.68
N ALA A 94 -41.87 21.59 -15.14
CA ALA A 94 -41.77 22.10 -16.53
C ALA A 94 -40.47 22.85 -16.83
N VAL A 95 -39.73 23.32 -15.81
CA VAL A 95 -38.45 24.05 -16.02
C VAL A 95 -37.23 23.12 -16.03
N LEU A 96 -37.34 21.92 -15.45
CA LEU A 96 -36.22 20.99 -15.25
C LEU A 96 -35.48 20.61 -16.55
N PRO A 97 -36.14 20.36 -17.70
CA PRO A 97 -35.43 20.03 -18.94
C PRO A 97 -34.58 21.18 -19.51
N PHE A 98 -34.81 22.42 -19.06
CA PHE A 98 -34.14 23.62 -19.55
C PHE A 98 -33.04 24.11 -18.60
N PHE A 99 -33.15 23.76 -17.31
CA PHE A 99 -32.25 24.17 -16.24
C PHE A 99 -31.87 22.93 -15.43
N PRO A 100 -30.88 22.14 -15.89
CA PRO A 100 -30.51 20.87 -15.26
C PRO A 100 -30.10 21.04 -13.79
N GLU A 101 -29.48 22.16 -13.43
CA GLU A 101 -29.09 22.50 -12.06
C GLU A 101 -30.26 22.56 -11.08
N VAL A 102 -31.47 22.89 -11.56
CA VAL A 102 -32.70 22.95 -10.73
C VAL A 102 -33.15 21.55 -10.33
N SER A 103 -32.80 20.51 -11.10
CA SER A 103 -33.15 19.12 -10.77
C SER A 103 -32.40 18.61 -9.54
N TYR A 104 -31.31 19.29 -9.16
CA TYR A 104 -30.45 18.95 -8.04
C TYR A 104 -30.48 20.02 -6.95
N ASP A 105 -31.55 20.84 -6.91
CA ASP A 105 -31.85 21.73 -5.79
C ASP A 105 -32.09 20.95 -4.49
N SER A 106 -31.81 21.53 -3.33
CA SER A 106 -32.07 20.87 -2.05
C SER A 106 -33.46 21.24 -1.51
N TRP A 107 -34.26 20.25 -1.12
CA TRP A 107 -35.65 20.46 -0.71
C TRP A 107 -36.18 19.34 0.20
N PHE A 108 -37.32 19.59 0.84
CA PHE A 108 -38.03 18.61 1.66
C PHE A 108 -39.33 18.14 1.00
N THR A 109 -39.79 16.94 1.35
CA THR A 109 -41.00 16.35 0.77
C THR A 109 -41.67 15.33 1.71
N ILE A 110 -42.85 14.85 1.28
CA ILE A 110 -43.35 13.53 1.64
C ILE A 110 -43.77 12.86 0.32
N GLY A 111 -42.90 12.00 -0.19
CA GLY A 111 -43.21 11.08 -1.29
C GLY A 111 -43.22 11.64 -2.72
N VAL A 112 -43.08 12.95 -2.91
CA VAL A 112 -43.08 13.57 -4.25
C VAL A 112 -41.75 14.21 -4.62
N THR A 113 -41.47 14.30 -5.92
CA THR A 113 -40.24 14.91 -6.48
C THR A 113 -40.52 16.24 -7.20
N ASP A 114 -41.76 16.50 -7.62
CA ASP A 114 -42.17 17.76 -8.22
C ASP A 114 -43.68 18.04 -8.03
N ASN A 115 -44.14 19.19 -8.53
CA ASN A 115 -45.55 19.60 -8.50
C ASN A 115 -46.50 18.78 -9.40
N SER A 116 -45.98 17.93 -10.28
CA SER A 116 -46.79 17.14 -11.23
C SER A 116 -47.38 15.88 -10.60
N MET A 117 -46.76 15.38 -9.52
CA MET A 117 -47.21 14.18 -8.80
C MET A 117 -48.47 14.40 -7.95
N GLY A 118 -48.82 15.65 -7.63
CA GLY A 118 -50.03 16.00 -6.87
C GLY A 118 -49.99 15.50 -5.42
N SER A 119 -49.27 16.24 -4.56
CA SER A 119 -49.17 15.96 -3.11
C SER A 119 -50.28 16.64 -2.30
N LEU A 120 -50.66 16.04 -1.17
CA LEU A 120 -51.48 16.67 -0.13
C LEU A 120 -50.63 17.25 1.02
N ALA A 121 -49.30 17.17 0.89
CA ALA A 121 -48.38 17.63 1.90
C ALA A 121 -48.43 19.16 2.08
N GLY A 122 -48.10 19.58 3.29
CA GLY A 122 -47.95 20.96 3.69
C GLY A 122 -46.82 21.11 4.70
N ALA A 123 -46.51 22.35 5.01
CA ALA A 123 -45.47 22.70 5.96
C ALA A 123 -45.95 23.79 6.91
N ILE A 124 -45.47 23.76 8.16
CA ILE A 124 -45.77 24.78 9.17
C ILE A 124 -44.59 24.96 10.11
N GLY A 125 -44.31 26.20 10.53
CA GLY A 125 -43.31 26.50 11.56
C GLY A 125 -41.86 26.29 11.13
N LEU A 126 -41.58 26.27 9.81
CA LEU A 126 -40.24 26.01 9.28
C LEU A 126 -39.51 27.28 8.81
N ASP A 127 -40.08 28.47 9.01
CA ASP A 127 -39.57 29.73 8.46
C ASP A 127 -38.10 30.01 8.82
N MET A 128 -37.70 29.76 10.08
CA MET A 128 -36.33 29.96 10.52
C MET A 128 -35.36 28.92 9.96
N ALA A 129 -35.77 27.65 9.95
CA ALA A 129 -34.98 26.55 9.41
C ALA A 129 -34.74 26.73 7.90
N LEU A 130 -35.80 27.08 7.16
CA LEU A 130 -35.74 27.36 5.73
C LEU A 130 -34.92 28.60 5.42
N ALA A 131 -34.99 29.67 6.22
CA ALA A 131 -34.15 30.85 6.00
C ALA A 131 -32.64 30.51 6.09
N SER A 132 -32.25 29.68 7.07
CA SER A 132 -30.88 29.17 7.18
C SER A 132 -30.52 28.29 5.98
N PHE A 133 -31.35 27.29 5.69
CA PHE A 133 -31.17 26.33 4.61
C PHE A 133 -31.05 27.00 3.23
N ASN A 134 -31.94 27.95 2.93
CA ASN A 134 -31.95 28.73 1.69
C ASN A 134 -30.75 29.68 1.53
N SER A 135 -30.01 29.92 2.60
CA SER A 135 -28.74 30.66 2.58
C SER A 135 -27.51 29.74 2.50
N GLY A 136 -27.71 28.45 2.26
CA GLY A 136 -26.68 27.41 2.24
C GLY A 136 -26.30 26.87 3.63
N GLY A 137 -27.06 27.24 4.68
CA GLY A 137 -26.85 26.75 6.03
C GLY A 137 -27.52 25.40 6.30
N ASN A 138 -27.43 24.93 7.54
CA ASN A 138 -28.10 23.71 7.98
C ASN A 138 -29.61 23.93 8.18
N PHE A 139 -30.38 22.85 8.10
CA PHE A 139 -31.81 22.84 8.42
C PHE A 139 -32.01 22.32 9.84
N VAL A 140 -32.40 23.21 10.75
CA VAL A 140 -32.54 22.92 12.17
C VAL A 140 -33.87 23.44 12.70
N VAL A 141 -34.62 22.56 13.36
CA VAL A 141 -35.86 22.89 14.09
C VAL A 141 -35.69 22.44 15.54
N ASP A 142 -35.37 23.38 16.42
CA ASP A 142 -35.03 23.14 17.83
C ASP A 142 -35.67 24.19 18.78
N ASP A 143 -36.70 24.88 18.30
CA ASP A 143 -37.37 25.95 19.03
C ASP A 143 -38.69 25.48 19.68
N PRO A 144 -39.23 26.24 20.66
CA PRO A 144 -40.44 25.85 21.38
C PRO A 144 -41.73 25.82 20.56
N ILE A 145 -41.78 26.50 19.41
CA ILE A 145 -42.91 26.44 18.47
C ILE A 145 -42.83 25.13 17.69
N GLY A 146 -41.61 24.76 17.28
CA GLY A 146 -41.34 23.61 16.43
C GLY A 146 -41.88 23.80 15.02
N GLY A 147 -41.76 22.76 14.23
CA GLY A 147 -42.18 22.78 12.84
C GLY A 147 -42.30 21.40 12.26
N SER A 148 -43.06 21.29 11.16
CA SER A 148 -43.33 20.02 10.53
C SER A 148 -43.63 20.16 9.04
N VAL A 149 -43.10 19.21 8.28
CA VAL A 149 -43.67 18.80 6.99
C VAL A 149 -44.65 17.68 7.27
N PHE A 150 -45.89 17.82 6.84
CA PHE A 150 -46.95 16.87 7.15
C PHE A 150 -47.86 16.63 5.96
N THR A 151 -48.55 15.50 5.95
CA THR A 151 -49.65 15.20 5.05
C THR A 151 -50.83 14.62 5.82
N LEU A 152 -52.00 14.61 5.19
CA LEU A 152 -53.21 14.02 5.74
C LEU A 152 -53.35 12.59 5.27
N LEU A 153 -54.08 11.79 6.06
CA LEU A 153 -54.38 10.40 5.71
C LEU A 153 -54.97 10.28 4.30
N GLY A 154 -54.44 9.35 3.51
CA GLY A 154 -54.89 9.04 2.16
C GLY A 154 -54.10 9.75 1.06
N ASP A 155 -52.95 10.35 1.39
CA ASP A 155 -52.01 10.80 0.37
C ASP A 155 -51.28 9.58 -0.20
N ALA A 156 -51.58 9.26 -1.46
CA ALA A 156 -50.99 8.09 -2.13
C ALA A 156 -49.47 8.18 -2.24
N ASN A 157 -48.89 9.38 -2.24
CA ASN A 157 -47.44 9.56 -2.30
C ASN A 157 -46.76 9.25 -0.96
N ALA A 158 -47.51 9.34 0.14
CA ALA A 158 -46.99 9.11 1.48
C ALA A 158 -47.00 7.63 1.89
N VAL A 159 -47.52 6.75 1.04
CA VAL A 159 -47.58 5.29 1.27
C VAL A 159 -46.28 4.63 0.83
N ALA A 160 -45.72 3.78 1.69
CA ALA A 160 -44.40 3.18 1.53
C ALA A 160 -44.22 2.33 0.26
N GLY A 161 -45.30 1.78 -0.28
CA GLY A 161 -45.28 1.08 -1.56
C GLY A 161 -44.43 -0.20 -1.56
N ALA A 162 -44.11 -0.71 -2.75
CA ALA A 162 -43.45 -2.00 -2.90
C ALA A 162 -41.98 -2.02 -2.45
N ASP A 163 -41.34 -0.86 -2.42
CA ASP A 163 -39.98 -0.68 -1.92
C ASP A 163 -39.93 -0.43 -0.40
N GLU A 164 -41.10 -0.23 0.24
CA GLU A 164 -41.24 0.00 1.69
C GLU A 164 -40.53 1.29 2.13
N ARG A 165 -40.47 2.32 1.28
CA ARG A 165 -39.75 3.58 1.54
C ARG A 165 -40.61 4.78 1.20
N VAL A 166 -40.42 5.88 1.93
CA VAL A 166 -41.02 7.18 1.58
C VAL A 166 -39.93 8.23 1.49
N LEU A 167 -39.85 8.93 0.35
CA LEU A 167 -38.91 10.04 0.15
C LEU A 167 -39.28 11.20 1.08
N ILE A 168 -38.29 11.78 1.75
CA ILE A 168 -38.49 12.89 2.70
C ILE A 168 -37.65 14.14 2.39
N ALA A 169 -36.56 13.99 1.64
CA ALA A 169 -35.75 15.13 1.21
C ALA A 169 -34.87 14.76 0.00
N GLN A 170 -34.48 15.78 -0.76
CA GLN A 170 -33.33 15.77 -1.65
C GLN A 170 -32.31 16.78 -1.11
N LEU A 171 -31.05 16.38 -1.00
CA LEU A 171 -30.00 17.21 -0.43
C LEU A 171 -28.77 17.20 -1.33
N THR A 172 -28.29 18.38 -1.71
CA THR A 172 -27.11 18.51 -2.57
C THR A 172 -26.03 19.27 -1.83
N THR A 173 -24.84 18.69 -1.70
CA THR A 173 -23.75 19.30 -0.95
C THR A 173 -22.39 18.73 -1.36
N ALA A 174 -21.33 19.53 -1.20
CA ALA A 174 -19.93 19.07 -1.26
C ALA A 174 -19.44 18.47 0.08
N GLY A 175 -20.23 18.62 1.14
CA GLY A 175 -19.87 18.17 2.48
C GLY A 175 -20.47 16.81 2.85
N GLU A 176 -20.22 16.40 4.09
CA GLU A 176 -20.80 15.18 4.66
C GLU A 176 -22.17 15.49 5.29
N VAL A 177 -23.21 14.76 4.87
CA VAL A 177 -24.56 14.90 5.42
C VAL A 177 -24.66 14.15 6.75
N SER A 178 -25.18 14.82 7.78
CA SER A 178 -25.45 14.22 9.08
C SER A 178 -26.70 14.82 9.71
N GLY A 179 -27.31 14.14 10.66
CA GLY A 179 -28.52 14.67 11.28
C GLY A 179 -29.35 13.63 12.01
N SER A 180 -30.46 14.11 12.58
CA SER A 180 -31.46 13.29 13.25
C SER A 180 -32.86 13.75 12.85
N ILE A 181 -33.69 12.82 12.43
CA ILE A 181 -35.05 13.08 11.94
C ILE A 181 -36.08 12.41 12.85
N ASN A 182 -37.15 13.14 13.14
CA ASN A 182 -38.32 12.60 13.84
C ASN A 182 -39.46 12.44 12.82
N VAL A 183 -40.14 11.30 12.88
CA VAL A 183 -41.25 11.00 11.99
C VAL A 183 -42.49 10.55 12.74
N GLN A 184 -43.64 10.80 12.13
CA GLN A 184 -44.92 10.23 12.52
C GLN A 184 -45.49 9.45 11.34
N MET A 185 -46.07 8.29 11.60
CA MET A 185 -46.70 7.45 10.60
C MET A 185 -48.03 6.88 11.06
N PHE A 186 -48.83 6.40 10.10
CA PHE A 186 -49.99 5.55 10.31
C PHE A 186 -49.65 4.13 9.89
N VAL A 187 -49.61 3.22 10.86
CA VAL A 187 -49.33 1.80 10.63
C VAL A 187 -50.45 1.21 9.78
N GLU A 188 -50.08 0.53 8.69
CA GLU A 188 -51.01 0.00 7.68
C GLU A 188 -52.00 1.04 7.11
N GLY A 189 -51.66 2.34 7.16
CA GLY A 189 -52.53 3.42 6.69
C GLY A 189 -53.77 3.63 7.57
N LEU A 190 -53.70 3.26 8.85
CA LEU A 190 -54.82 3.43 9.80
C LEU A 190 -54.52 4.57 10.79
N GLN A 191 -55.31 5.64 10.75
CA GLN A 191 -55.15 6.77 11.68
C GLN A 191 -55.33 6.38 13.16
N SER A 192 -56.05 5.29 13.45
CA SER A 192 -56.15 4.73 14.81
C SER A 192 -54.85 4.11 15.32
N GLN A 193 -53.89 3.87 14.44
CA GLN A 193 -52.59 3.26 14.73
C GLN A 193 -51.47 4.23 14.36
N SER A 194 -51.48 5.43 14.95
CA SER A 194 -50.41 6.41 14.78
C SER A 194 -49.21 6.07 15.66
N MET A 195 -48.01 6.10 15.09
CA MET A 195 -46.73 5.91 15.78
C MET A 195 -45.80 7.09 15.51
N GLN A 196 -44.95 7.43 16.48
CA GLN A 196 -43.85 8.36 16.31
C GLN A 196 -42.52 7.64 16.58
N VAL A 197 -41.53 7.92 15.76
CA VAL A 197 -40.15 7.48 15.94
C VAL A 197 -39.27 8.72 15.94
N LEU A 198 -38.48 8.89 17.00
CA LEU A 198 -37.76 10.12 17.29
C LEU A 198 -36.26 9.90 17.13
N ALA A 199 -35.55 10.98 16.80
CA ALA A 199 -34.10 11.07 16.75
C ALA A 199 -33.43 9.97 15.93
N MET A 200 -34.03 9.60 14.79
CA MET A 200 -33.43 8.62 13.89
C MET A 200 -32.24 9.25 13.17
N PRO A 201 -31.02 8.70 13.28
CA PRO A 201 -29.87 9.23 12.57
C PRO A 201 -30.05 9.06 11.05
N ILE A 202 -29.50 9.98 10.27
CA ILE A 202 -29.35 9.80 8.83
C ILE A 202 -28.23 8.80 8.59
N GLU A 203 -28.55 7.71 7.90
CA GLU A 203 -27.62 6.66 7.52
C GLU A 203 -27.14 6.87 6.08
N LEU A 204 -25.88 7.22 5.90
CA LEU A 204 -25.25 7.32 4.59
C LEU A 204 -24.97 5.94 4.00
N PRO A 205 -24.86 5.81 2.65
CA PRO A 205 -24.39 4.59 2.03
C PRO A 205 -23.05 4.16 2.65
N GLN A 206 -22.90 2.87 2.90
CA GLN A 206 -21.71 2.32 3.56
C GLN A 206 -20.76 1.59 2.59
N GLY A 207 -21.25 1.20 1.41
CA GLY A 207 -20.49 0.43 0.43
C GLY A 207 -20.07 1.26 -0.78
N CYS A 208 -18.92 0.91 -1.36
CA CYS A 208 -18.40 1.41 -2.63
C CYS A 208 -18.75 0.44 -3.79
N GLY A 209 -19.18 0.94 -4.95
CA GLY A 209 -19.52 0.14 -6.13
C GLY A 209 -18.33 -0.20 -7.03
N GLU A 210 -17.13 0.23 -6.66
CA GLU A 210 -15.87 -0.02 -7.37
C GLU A 210 -15.15 -1.22 -6.78
N ALA A 211 -14.86 -2.23 -7.61
CA ALA A 211 -14.35 -3.53 -7.16
C ALA A 211 -12.96 -3.48 -6.51
N GLU A 212 -12.19 -2.43 -6.82
CA GLU A 212 -10.85 -2.18 -6.32
C GLU A 212 -10.84 -1.46 -4.96
N ALA A 213 -11.99 -1.01 -4.46
CA ALA A 213 -12.08 -0.33 -3.17
C ALA A 213 -12.14 -1.32 -2.00
N CYS A 214 -11.53 -0.95 -0.88
CA CYS A 214 -11.53 -1.70 0.37
C CYS A 214 -12.92 -1.84 1.00
N ASN A 215 -13.80 -0.86 0.78
CA ASN A 215 -15.20 -0.92 1.17
C ASN A 215 -16.11 -1.34 0.01
N TYR A 216 -15.61 -2.13 -0.95
CA TYR A 216 -16.42 -2.64 -2.06
C TYR A 216 -17.64 -3.43 -1.57
N ASP A 217 -18.81 -3.08 -2.08
CA ASP A 217 -20.05 -3.80 -1.88
C ASP A 217 -20.81 -3.88 -3.22
N PRO A 218 -21.03 -5.10 -3.75
CA PRO A 218 -21.73 -5.29 -5.02
C PRO A 218 -23.21 -4.87 -5.01
N ALA A 219 -23.78 -4.50 -3.84
CA ALA A 219 -25.11 -3.92 -3.75
C ALA A 219 -25.18 -2.49 -4.31
N PHE A 220 -24.03 -1.81 -4.45
CA PHE A 220 -23.94 -0.44 -4.96
C PHE A 220 -23.25 -0.41 -6.34
N GLY A 221 -23.63 0.56 -7.16
CA GLY A 221 -22.95 0.90 -8.41
C GLY A 221 -22.01 2.10 -8.22
N PRO A 222 -21.23 2.49 -9.24
CA PRO A 222 -20.19 3.53 -9.10
C PRO A 222 -20.75 4.93 -8.80
N GLU A 223 -21.99 5.22 -9.20
CA GLU A 223 -22.60 6.55 -9.07
C GLU A 223 -23.45 6.71 -7.79
N ASN A 224 -23.81 5.59 -7.12
CA ASN A 224 -24.76 5.59 -6.01
C ASN A 224 -24.16 5.01 -4.72
N THR A 225 -22.94 5.43 -4.40
CA THR A 225 -22.08 4.71 -3.45
C THR A 225 -21.47 5.61 -2.37
N ALA A 226 -20.97 5.00 -1.31
CA ALA A 226 -20.17 5.66 -0.29
C ALA A 226 -18.87 6.24 -0.87
N ASP A 227 -18.09 6.97 -0.09
CA ASP A 227 -16.73 7.28 -0.51
C ASP A 227 -15.89 6.00 -0.60
N CYS A 228 -15.26 5.80 -1.75
CA CYS A 228 -14.45 4.62 -2.02
C CYS A 228 -13.09 4.75 -1.35
N LEU A 229 -12.80 3.84 -0.43
CA LEU A 229 -11.54 3.76 0.26
C LEU A 229 -10.61 2.86 -0.55
N TYR A 230 -9.43 3.34 -0.91
CA TYR A 230 -8.42 2.57 -1.61
C TYR A 230 -7.28 2.20 -0.68
N PRO A 231 -6.63 1.04 -0.89
CA PRO A 231 -5.43 0.69 -0.15
C PRO A 231 -4.35 1.75 -0.39
N ASP A 232 -3.54 2.03 0.62
CA ASP A 232 -2.33 2.84 0.42
C ASP A 232 -1.39 2.07 -0.52
N ALA A 233 -0.46 2.77 -1.18
CA ALA A 233 0.58 2.14 -1.99
C ALA A 233 1.43 1.12 -1.20
N CYS A 234 1.44 1.22 0.13
CA CYS A 234 2.23 0.41 1.05
C CYS A 234 1.46 -0.70 1.77
N GLU A 235 0.14 -0.65 1.81
CA GLU A 235 -0.70 -1.48 2.68
C GLU A 235 -1.89 -2.04 1.92
N ASP A 236 -2.33 -3.24 2.26
CA ASP A 236 -3.59 -3.80 1.78
C ASP A 236 -4.80 -3.18 2.53
N CYS A 237 -6.00 -3.60 2.14
CA CYS A 237 -7.25 -3.10 2.74
C CYS A 237 -7.45 -3.47 4.21
N GLU A 238 -6.68 -4.42 4.72
CA GLU A 238 -6.66 -4.80 6.12
C GLU A 238 -5.58 -4.04 6.91
N GLY A 239 -4.86 -3.11 6.26
CA GLY A 239 -3.75 -2.37 6.85
C GLY A 239 -2.49 -3.23 7.04
N ASN A 240 -2.38 -4.36 6.32
CA ASN A 240 -1.15 -5.13 6.31
C ASN A 240 -0.22 -4.59 5.25
N CYS A 241 1.03 -4.42 5.65
CA CYS A 241 2.17 -4.20 4.78
C CYS A 241 2.17 -5.13 3.56
N ILE A 242 2.31 -4.54 2.36
CA ILE A 242 2.59 -5.29 1.14
C ILE A 242 4.09 -5.61 1.11
N ASP A 243 4.45 -6.87 1.38
CA ASP A 243 5.81 -7.41 1.35
C ASP A 243 5.86 -8.56 0.33
N ALA A 244 6.15 -8.24 -0.93
CA ALA A 244 6.12 -9.22 -2.01
C ALA A 244 7.24 -10.26 -1.89
N ASN A 245 8.34 -9.93 -1.21
CA ASN A 245 9.53 -10.79 -1.14
C ASN A 245 9.69 -11.51 0.22
N GLY A 246 8.87 -11.17 1.21
CA GLY A 246 8.79 -11.82 2.51
C GLY A 246 9.94 -11.49 3.47
N ASN A 247 10.64 -10.36 3.28
CA ASN A 247 11.80 -10.00 4.11
C ASN A 247 11.42 -9.23 5.39
N GLY A 248 10.13 -8.93 5.59
CA GLY A 248 9.63 -8.21 6.76
C GLY A 248 9.71 -6.68 6.66
N THR A 249 10.01 -6.14 5.48
CA THR A 249 9.95 -4.71 5.13
C THR A 249 8.87 -4.52 4.07
N CYS A 250 8.11 -3.42 4.13
CA CYS A 250 7.12 -3.13 3.10
C CYS A 250 7.83 -2.74 1.80
N ASP A 251 7.31 -3.19 0.66
CA ASP A 251 7.91 -2.95 -0.66
C ASP A 251 8.14 -1.45 -0.93
N CYS A 252 7.30 -0.58 -0.38
CA CYS A 252 7.43 0.88 -0.52
C CYS A 252 8.49 1.50 0.42
N ASP A 253 8.87 0.79 1.48
CA ASP A 253 9.97 1.13 2.40
C ASP A 253 11.29 0.46 1.97
N GLU A 254 11.25 -0.33 0.89
CA GLU A 254 12.43 -0.82 0.21
C GLU A 254 13.01 0.28 -0.67
N PHE A 255 14.12 0.85 -0.22
CA PHE A 255 14.96 1.74 -1.01
C PHE A 255 15.98 0.88 -1.75
N PRO A 256 15.82 0.65 -3.07
CA PRO A 256 16.75 -0.14 -3.84
C PRO A 256 18.09 0.59 -3.97
N GLY A 257 19.18 -0.14 -3.71
CA GLY A 257 20.54 0.35 -3.89
C GLY A 257 21.55 -0.64 -3.34
N CYS A 258 22.84 -0.33 -3.45
CA CYS A 258 23.86 -1.25 -2.95
C CYS A 258 23.89 -1.26 -1.41
N THR A 259 23.53 -2.39 -0.81
CA THR A 259 23.54 -2.56 0.66
C THR A 259 24.88 -3.08 1.21
N ASN A 260 25.84 -3.42 0.33
CA ASN A 260 27.14 -3.95 0.75
C ASN A 260 28.10 -2.83 1.16
N PRO A 261 28.51 -2.72 2.44
CA PRO A 261 29.40 -1.66 2.92
C PRO A 261 30.83 -1.72 2.36
N MET A 262 31.21 -2.81 1.70
CA MET A 262 32.50 -2.95 1.01
C MET A 262 32.45 -2.51 -0.45
N ALA A 263 31.28 -2.16 -0.99
CA ALA A 263 31.15 -1.67 -2.35
C ALA A 263 31.47 -0.17 -2.45
N ASP A 264 32.00 0.24 -3.60
CA ASP A 264 32.36 1.63 -3.89
C ASP A 264 31.13 2.55 -3.98
N ASN A 265 29.98 1.99 -4.34
CA ASN A 265 28.70 2.68 -4.43
C ASN A 265 27.74 2.27 -3.29
N TYR A 266 28.26 1.84 -2.14
CA TYR A 266 27.45 1.57 -0.95
C TYR A 266 26.51 2.73 -0.65
N ASP A 267 25.22 2.43 -0.53
CA ASP A 267 24.19 3.37 -0.14
C ASP A 267 23.68 3.01 1.26
N GLY A 268 24.04 3.83 2.25
CA GLY A 268 23.57 3.64 3.63
C GLY A 268 22.07 3.92 3.83
N GLY A 269 21.38 4.46 2.82
CA GLY A 269 19.92 4.59 2.79
C GLY A 269 19.23 3.43 2.10
N ALA A 270 19.96 2.56 1.39
CA ALA A 270 19.37 1.39 0.75
C ALA A 270 18.96 0.34 1.78
N THR A 271 17.74 -0.17 1.65
CA THR A 271 17.18 -1.23 2.50
C THR A 271 17.00 -2.54 1.73
N SER A 272 17.15 -2.51 0.40
CA SER A 272 17.10 -3.68 -0.47
C SER A 272 18.21 -3.64 -1.52
N ASP A 273 18.97 -4.74 -1.66
CA ASP A 273 20.07 -4.83 -2.64
C ASP A 273 19.51 -5.00 -4.05
N ASP A 274 19.74 -3.99 -4.90
CA ASP A 274 19.32 -3.99 -6.30
C ASP A 274 20.34 -4.64 -7.25
N GLY A 275 21.45 -5.18 -6.71
CA GLY A 275 22.53 -5.76 -7.48
C GLY A 275 23.41 -4.71 -8.18
N SER A 276 23.25 -3.42 -7.84
CA SER A 276 24.08 -2.34 -8.39
C SER A 276 25.47 -2.28 -7.76
N CYS A 277 25.77 -3.08 -6.73
CA CYS A 277 27.04 -3.02 -6.00
C CYS A 277 28.27 -3.13 -6.92
N ILE A 278 29.16 -2.14 -6.80
CA ILE A 278 30.43 -2.04 -7.51
C ILE A 278 31.52 -2.40 -6.52
N ILE A 279 32.19 -3.54 -6.74
CA ILE A 279 33.19 -4.08 -5.83
C ILE A 279 34.49 -4.22 -6.60
N GLY A 280 35.53 -3.52 -6.15
CA GLY A 280 36.89 -3.69 -6.64
C GLY A 280 37.54 -4.95 -6.08
N GLY A 281 38.27 -5.67 -6.92
CA GLY A 281 39.12 -6.77 -6.48
C GLY A 281 39.70 -7.56 -7.64
N CYS A 282 40.58 -8.52 -7.33
CA CYS A 282 41.21 -9.30 -8.38
C CYS A 282 40.22 -10.28 -9.05
N MET A 283 40.02 -10.13 -10.37
CA MET A 283 39.10 -11.00 -11.14
C MET A 283 39.77 -12.26 -11.73
N TYR A 284 41.09 -12.44 -11.57
CA TYR A 284 41.82 -13.57 -12.14
C TYR A 284 41.84 -14.76 -11.20
N LEU A 285 41.22 -15.87 -11.61
CA LEU A 285 41.19 -17.13 -10.85
C LEU A 285 42.57 -17.68 -10.47
N SER A 286 43.63 -17.31 -11.20
CA SER A 286 45.02 -17.73 -10.93
C SER A 286 45.74 -16.84 -9.92
N ALA A 287 45.15 -15.73 -9.49
CA ALA A 287 45.73 -14.86 -8.47
C ALA A 287 45.45 -15.39 -7.07
N ALA A 288 46.40 -15.19 -6.14
CA ALA A 288 46.29 -15.62 -4.76
C ALA A 288 45.19 -14.88 -3.96
N ASN A 289 44.79 -13.69 -4.42
CA ASN A 289 43.75 -12.85 -3.83
C ASN A 289 42.52 -12.69 -4.74
N TYR A 290 42.23 -13.69 -5.58
CA TYR A 290 41.01 -13.72 -6.39
C TYR A 290 39.77 -13.41 -5.54
N ASN A 291 38.97 -12.43 -5.96
CA ASN A 291 37.71 -12.06 -5.33
C ASN A 291 36.55 -12.40 -6.29
N PRO A 292 35.74 -13.45 -6.00
CA PRO A 292 34.60 -13.81 -6.85
C PRO A 292 33.48 -12.76 -6.87
N GLU A 293 33.43 -11.87 -5.87
CA GLU A 293 32.44 -10.79 -5.78
C GLU A 293 32.89 -9.51 -6.50
N ALA A 294 34.11 -9.46 -7.06
CA ALA A 294 34.61 -8.28 -7.75
C ALA A 294 33.87 -8.07 -9.08
N THR A 295 33.32 -6.87 -9.28
CA THR A 295 32.67 -6.47 -10.53
C THR A 295 33.63 -5.82 -11.51
N TYR A 296 34.82 -5.41 -11.03
CA TYR A 296 35.91 -4.92 -11.86
C TYR A 296 37.28 -5.24 -11.22
N ASP A 297 38.29 -5.35 -12.08
CA ASP A 297 39.67 -5.55 -11.66
C ASP A 297 40.28 -4.23 -11.18
N ASP A 298 40.60 -4.17 -9.89
CA ASP A 298 41.22 -3.00 -9.25
C ASP A 298 42.75 -3.02 -9.34
N LEU A 299 43.32 -3.97 -10.11
CA LEU A 299 44.75 -4.20 -10.26
C LEU A 299 45.44 -4.63 -8.95
N SER A 300 44.69 -5.08 -7.95
CA SER A 300 45.24 -5.62 -6.69
C SER A 300 45.76 -7.06 -6.83
N CYS A 301 45.63 -7.69 -8.00
CA CYS A 301 46.00 -9.09 -8.21
C CYS A 301 47.43 -9.43 -7.79
N VAL A 302 47.53 -10.47 -6.97
CA VAL A 302 48.77 -11.04 -6.46
C VAL A 302 48.99 -12.36 -7.20
N PHE A 303 49.89 -12.37 -8.17
CA PHE A 303 50.28 -13.59 -8.86
C PHE A 303 51.46 -14.25 -8.15
N ALA A 304 51.34 -15.56 -7.96
CA ALA A 304 52.39 -16.39 -7.42
C ALA A 304 53.23 -16.98 -8.56
N GLY A 305 54.54 -16.99 -8.40
CA GLY A 305 55.50 -17.45 -9.40
C GLY A 305 56.93 -17.27 -8.92
N CYS A 306 57.91 -17.50 -9.80
CA CYS A 306 59.30 -17.29 -9.45
C CYS A 306 59.68 -15.79 -9.50
N THR A 307 60.02 -15.18 -8.36
CA THR A 307 60.44 -13.77 -8.27
C THR A 307 61.97 -13.60 -8.27
N GLN A 308 62.73 -14.71 -8.24
CA GLN A 308 64.19 -14.69 -8.29
C GLN A 308 64.70 -14.38 -9.70
N ALA A 309 65.27 -13.18 -9.89
CA ALA A 309 65.76 -12.70 -11.20
C ALA A 309 66.84 -13.56 -11.87
N LEU A 310 67.50 -14.45 -11.11
CA LEU A 310 68.53 -15.38 -11.63
C LEU A 310 67.96 -16.75 -12.03
N ALA A 311 66.67 -17.01 -11.81
CA ALA A 311 66.04 -18.26 -12.21
C ALA A 311 65.68 -18.25 -13.71
N LEU A 312 65.71 -19.43 -14.32
CA LEU A 312 65.36 -19.64 -15.73
C LEU A 312 63.88 -19.32 -16.04
N ASN A 313 63.00 -19.51 -15.08
CA ASN A 313 61.56 -19.23 -15.18
C ASN A 313 61.16 -18.01 -14.34
N PHE A 314 62.07 -17.05 -14.16
CA PHE A 314 61.74 -15.77 -13.53
C PHE A 314 60.49 -15.16 -14.20
N ASP A 315 59.47 -14.90 -13.40
CA ASP A 315 58.24 -14.25 -13.82
C ASP A 315 58.23 -12.81 -13.31
N PRO A 316 58.41 -11.81 -14.19
CA PRO A 316 58.40 -10.41 -13.79
C PRO A 316 57.02 -9.91 -13.32
N ALA A 317 55.94 -10.68 -13.51
CA ALA A 317 54.61 -10.38 -13.00
C ALA A 317 54.32 -11.03 -11.64
N ALA A 318 55.16 -11.97 -11.18
CA ALA A 318 55.02 -12.60 -9.87
C ALA A 318 55.49 -11.66 -8.76
N VAL A 319 54.64 -11.44 -7.77
CA VAL A 319 54.95 -10.65 -6.57
C VAL A 319 55.03 -11.51 -5.30
N LEU A 320 54.72 -12.80 -5.44
CA LEU A 320 54.77 -13.79 -4.37
C LEU A 320 55.55 -15.03 -4.86
N GLU A 321 56.64 -15.38 -4.16
CA GLU A 321 57.42 -16.60 -4.42
C GLU A 321 56.59 -17.86 -4.16
N ASP A 322 56.44 -18.70 -5.18
CA ASP A 322 55.72 -19.99 -5.08
C ASP A 322 56.64 -21.20 -4.99
N GLY A 323 57.96 -20.98 -5.03
CA GLY A 323 58.97 -22.04 -5.01
C GLY A 323 59.17 -22.75 -6.35
N SER A 324 58.57 -22.25 -7.44
CA SER A 324 58.73 -22.81 -8.79
C SER A 324 60.06 -22.44 -9.46
N CYS A 325 60.88 -21.58 -8.85
CA CYS A 325 62.14 -21.09 -9.43
C CYS A 325 63.08 -22.21 -9.87
N LEU A 326 63.55 -22.13 -11.11
CA LEU A 326 64.44 -23.09 -11.75
C LEU A 326 65.85 -22.51 -11.86
N PHE A 327 66.81 -23.11 -11.17
CA PHE A 327 68.22 -22.71 -11.19
C PHE A 327 69.05 -23.75 -11.95
N LEU A 328 69.73 -23.30 -13.00
CA LEU A 328 70.62 -24.14 -13.80
C LEU A 328 72.00 -24.19 -13.15
N GLY A 329 72.48 -25.40 -12.87
CA GLY A 329 73.83 -25.58 -12.35
C GLY A 329 74.21 -27.05 -12.24
N CYS A 330 75.46 -27.30 -11.87
CA CYS A 330 75.90 -28.67 -11.62
C CYS A 330 75.29 -29.16 -10.30
N MET A 331 74.43 -30.18 -10.38
CA MET A 331 73.79 -30.79 -9.21
C MET A 331 74.65 -31.93 -8.60
N ASP A 332 75.79 -32.23 -9.20
CA ASP A 332 76.69 -33.28 -8.74
C ASP A 332 77.70 -32.71 -7.73
N PRO A 333 77.68 -33.16 -6.46
CA PRO A 333 78.60 -32.66 -5.43
C PRO A 333 80.07 -32.94 -5.71
N VAL A 334 80.42 -33.80 -6.68
CA VAL A 334 81.82 -34.02 -7.10
C VAL A 334 82.28 -33.11 -8.24
N GLY A 335 81.37 -32.35 -8.87
CA GLY A 335 81.72 -31.38 -9.90
C GLY A 335 82.39 -30.13 -9.31
N LEU A 336 83.40 -29.59 -9.98
CA LEU A 336 84.13 -28.39 -9.53
C LEU A 336 83.26 -27.13 -9.51
N ASN A 337 82.21 -27.10 -10.31
CA ASN A 337 81.22 -26.04 -10.38
C ASN A 337 79.88 -26.44 -9.73
N PHE A 338 79.89 -27.34 -8.74
CA PHE A 338 78.70 -27.74 -7.99
C PHE A 338 77.95 -26.52 -7.45
N ASP A 339 76.66 -26.44 -7.77
CA ASP A 339 75.76 -25.40 -7.28
C ASP A 339 74.69 -26.05 -6.36
N PRO A 340 74.75 -25.79 -5.04
CA PRO A 340 73.82 -26.37 -4.08
C PRO A 340 72.38 -25.86 -4.21
N VAL A 341 72.13 -24.78 -4.97
CA VAL A 341 70.77 -24.28 -5.22
C VAL A 341 70.21 -24.69 -6.58
N ALA A 342 71.01 -25.38 -7.42
CA ALA A 342 70.54 -25.88 -8.71
C ALA A 342 69.49 -26.97 -8.55
N ASN A 343 68.38 -26.83 -9.27
CA ASN A 343 67.31 -27.83 -9.37
C ASN A 343 67.00 -28.22 -10.83
N VAL A 344 67.75 -27.67 -11.78
CA VAL A 344 67.80 -28.07 -13.18
C VAL A 344 69.25 -28.43 -13.52
N SER A 345 69.45 -29.65 -14.04
CA SER A 345 70.79 -30.15 -14.38
C SER A 345 71.44 -29.30 -15.49
N GLY A 346 72.51 -28.61 -15.13
CA GLY A 346 73.41 -27.91 -16.03
C GLY A 346 74.71 -28.69 -16.29
N THR A 347 75.63 -28.06 -17.03
CA THR A 347 76.94 -28.64 -17.32
C THR A 347 77.78 -28.75 -16.05
N CYS A 348 78.18 -29.97 -15.69
CA CYS A 348 79.15 -30.21 -14.64
C CYS A 348 80.58 -30.19 -15.19
N ASP A 349 81.43 -29.40 -14.54
CA ASP A 349 82.86 -29.37 -14.81
C ASP A 349 83.54 -30.45 -13.95
N TYR A 350 84.02 -31.48 -14.64
CA TYR A 350 84.85 -32.53 -14.05
C TYR A 350 86.29 -32.42 -14.52
N SER A 351 86.73 -31.26 -15.03
CA SER A 351 88.10 -31.03 -15.48
C SER A 351 89.04 -31.44 -14.37
N ALA A 352 89.59 -32.64 -14.51
CA ALA A 352 90.11 -33.40 -13.40
C ALA A 352 91.40 -32.72 -12.94
N VAL A 353 91.43 -32.30 -11.68
CA VAL A 353 92.70 -32.36 -10.94
C VAL A 353 92.86 -33.83 -10.57
N CYS A 354 93.28 -34.67 -11.52
CA CYS A 354 93.90 -35.93 -11.17
C CYS A 354 95.21 -35.54 -10.47
N MET A 355 95.19 -35.45 -9.14
CA MET A 355 96.34 -35.02 -8.33
C MET A 355 97.59 -35.92 -8.50
N SER A 356 97.49 -36.97 -9.32
CA SER A 356 98.53 -37.94 -9.64
C SER A 356 98.72 -38.15 -11.15
N ASP A 357 98.09 -37.32 -11.99
CA ASP A 357 98.44 -37.16 -13.41
C ASP A 357 99.63 -36.20 -13.46
N LEU A 358 100.83 -36.77 -13.46
CA LEU A 358 102.10 -36.07 -13.28
C LEU A 358 102.64 -35.51 -14.60
N ASP A 359 102.20 -36.05 -15.76
CA ASP A 359 102.56 -35.53 -17.08
C ASP A 359 101.47 -34.67 -17.75
N GLY A 360 100.28 -34.61 -17.16
CA GLY A 360 99.19 -33.74 -17.57
C GLY A 360 98.45 -34.23 -18.82
N ASP A 361 98.46 -35.54 -19.09
CA ASP A 361 97.84 -36.14 -20.27
C ASP A 361 96.35 -36.49 -20.08
N GLY A 362 95.83 -36.34 -18.85
CA GLY A 362 94.44 -36.59 -18.47
C GLY A 362 94.15 -38.02 -18.02
N TYR A 363 95.15 -38.90 -17.93
CA TYR A 363 95.05 -40.24 -17.37
C TYR A 363 95.91 -40.37 -16.10
N VAL A 364 95.67 -41.43 -15.32
CA VAL A 364 96.58 -41.84 -14.24
C VAL A 364 96.99 -43.27 -14.55
N ASP A 365 98.13 -43.42 -15.21
CA ASP A 365 98.59 -44.72 -15.70
C ASP A 365 100.05 -45.03 -15.33
N VAL A 366 100.65 -46.02 -15.99
CA VAL A 366 102.02 -46.43 -15.70
C VAL A 366 103.02 -45.31 -15.96
N PHE A 367 102.76 -44.40 -16.90
CA PHE A 367 103.66 -43.30 -17.23
C PHE A 367 103.74 -42.28 -16.10
N ASP A 368 102.64 -41.98 -15.42
CA ASP A 368 102.64 -41.15 -14.20
C ASP A 368 103.42 -41.79 -13.06
N LEU A 369 103.24 -43.10 -12.85
CA LEU A 369 103.96 -43.84 -11.83
C LEU A 369 105.47 -43.87 -12.12
N LEU A 370 105.84 -43.93 -13.40
CA LEU A 370 107.24 -43.85 -13.84
C LEU A 370 107.82 -42.44 -13.62
N LEU A 371 107.05 -41.37 -13.89
CA LEU A 371 107.45 -40.00 -13.56
C LEU A 371 107.65 -39.81 -12.05
N MET A 372 106.78 -40.39 -11.22
CA MET A 372 106.96 -40.38 -9.78
C MET A 372 108.26 -41.09 -9.38
N PHE A 373 108.56 -42.25 -9.98
CA PHE A 373 109.80 -42.99 -9.69
C PHE A 373 111.06 -42.32 -10.27
N GLU A 374 110.96 -41.58 -11.35
CA GLU A 374 112.07 -40.79 -11.89
C GLU A 374 112.45 -39.65 -10.93
N ALA A 375 111.46 -38.99 -10.34
CA ALA A 375 111.69 -37.97 -9.31
C ALA A 375 112.03 -38.56 -7.93
N TYR A 376 111.70 -39.84 -7.68
CA TYR A 376 111.89 -40.48 -6.38
C TYR A 376 113.39 -40.70 -6.07
N GLY A 377 113.94 -39.88 -5.18
CA GLY A 377 115.33 -39.95 -4.74
C GLY A 377 116.22 -38.82 -5.25
N TYR A 378 115.67 -37.85 -5.98
CA TYR A 378 116.35 -36.57 -6.22
C TYR A 378 116.26 -35.68 -4.98
N ASP A 379 117.39 -35.17 -4.50
CA ASP A 379 117.42 -34.12 -3.49
C ASP A 379 116.96 -32.81 -4.13
N CYS A 380 115.89 -32.22 -3.61
CA CYS A 380 115.47 -30.87 -3.98
C CYS A 380 116.40 -29.85 -3.30
N GLU A 381 117.13 -29.03 -4.07
CA GLU A 381 117.75 -27.80 -3.56
C GLU A 381 116.73 -26.66 -3.41
#